data_AF-A0A7V7C378-F1
#
_entry.id   AF-A0A7V7C378-F1
#
_cell.length_a   1.000
_cell.length_b   1.000
_cell.length_c   1.000
_cell.angle_alpha   90.00
_cell.angle_beta   90.00
_cell.angle_gamma   90.00
#
_symmetry.space_group_name_H-M   'P 1'
#
loop_
_entity.id
_entity.type
_entity.pdbx_description
1 polymer ?
#
loop_
_entity_poly.entity_id
_entity_poly.type
_entity_poly.pdbx_seq_one_letter_code
_entity_poly.pdbx_strand_id
1 'polypeptide(L)'
;PGPFAVNTATFVGYNLGGFLGAAMATLGVVLPSFLIILIIARFVYNFLEYRTIRAGFEGVKAVVVGLIFAVVLNLLEKNIFGGTLAFKNADFVALGIMLFVLVLKLVFKKKLSAIAIIVISGILGLIFYGMFPL
;
A
#
# COMPACT_ATOMS: atom_id res chain seq x y z
N PRO A 1 -6.62 -0.85 -2.62
CA PRO A 1 -6.91 -1.92 -3.61
C PRO A 1 -6.15 -1.79 -4.95
N GLY A 2 -5.72 -0.59 -5.36
CA GLY A 2 -4.99 -0.36 -6.62
C GLY A 2 -3.74 -1.22 -6.87
N PRO A 3 -2.86 -1.47 -5.89
CA PRO A 3 -1.67 -2.32 -6.09
C PRO A 3 -2.01 -3.78 -6.36
N PHE A 4 -3.16 -4.26 -5.86
CA PHE A 4 -3.57 -5.65 -6.02
C PHE A 4 -3.78 -6.00 -7.50
N ALA A 5 -4.46 -5.12 -8.25
CA ALA A 5 -4.71 -5.32 -9.68
C ALA A 5 -3.42 -5.36 -10.50
N VAL A 6 -2.44 -4.49 -10.19
CA VAL A 6 -1.15 -4.48 -10.89
C VAL A 6 -0.33 -5.71 -10.53
N ASN A 7 -0.30 -6.10 -9.25
CA ASN A 7 0.44 -7.28 -8.80
C ASN A 7 -0.13 -8.58 -9.41
N THR A 8 -1.46 -8.73 -9.47
CA THR A 8 -2.09 -9.89 -10.10
C THR A 8 -1.86 -9.91 -11.61
N ALA A 9 -1.97 -8.77 -12.29
CA ALA A 9 -1.66 -8.68 -13.71
C ALA A 9 -0.19 -9.04 -14.01
N THR A 10 0.75 -8.56 -13.18
CA THR A 10 2.18 -8.90 -13.30
C THR A 10 2.39 -10.40 -13.15
N PHE A 11 1.81 -11.00 -12.11
CA PHE A 11 1.97 -12.42 -11.81
C PHE A 11 1.35 -13.31 -12.88
N VAL A 12 0.12 -13.01 -13.31
CA VAL A 12 -0.55 -13.76 -14.37
C VAL A 12 0.21 -13.60 -15.70
N GLY A 13 0.64 -12.39 -16.02
CA GLY A 13 1.47 -12.13 -17.20
C GLY A 13 2.79 -12.90 -17.18
N TYR A 14 3.43 -13.00 -16.01
CA TYR A 14 4.64 -13.80 -15.83
C TYR A 14 4.40 -15.28 -16.10
N ASN A 15 3.30 -15.84 -15.58
CA ASN A 15 2.98 -17.25 -15.80
C ASN A 15 2.65 -17.59 -17.25
N LEU A 16 2.08 -16.65 -18.01
CA LEU A 16 1.68 -16.88 -19.40
C LEU A 16 2.80 -16.62 -20.41
N GLY A 17 3.67 -15.64 -20.17
CA GLY A 17 4.65 -15.17 -21.15
C GLY A 17 6.02 -14.82 -20.56
N GLY A 18 6.32 -15.33 -19.36
CA GLY A 18 7.55 -15.01 -18.65
C GLY A 18 7.72 -13.51 -18.41
N PHE A 19 8.96 -13.05 -18.42
CA PHE A 19 9.28 -11.65 -18.17
C PHE A 19 8.56 -10.67 -19.13
N LEU A 20 8.50 -10.98 -20.42
CA LEU A 20 7.83 -10.13 -21.40
C LEU A 20 6.31 -10.11 -21.19
N GLY A 21 5.71 -11.25 -20.84
CA GLY A 21 4.30 -11.32 -20.48
C GLY A 21 3.96 -10.47 -19.26
N ALA A 22 4.83 -10.46 -18.23
CA ALA A 22 4.66 -9.62 -17.04
C ALA A 22 4.72 -8.12 -17.38
N ALA A 23 5.69 -7.71 -18.21
CA ALA A 23 5.85 -6.33 -18.65
C ALA A 23 4.65 -5.86 -19.50
N MET A 24 4.17 -6.69 -20.43
CA MET A 24 3.03 -6.32 -21.27
C MET A 24 1.71 -6.29 -20.48
N ALA A 25 1.51 -7.23 -19.55
CA ALA A 25 0.32 -7.25 -18.70
C ALA A 25 0.24 -6.05 -17.75
N THR A 26 1.37 -5.68 -17.13
CA THR A 26 1.46 -4.48 -16.27
C THR A 26 1.20 -3.21 -17.05
N LEU A 27 1.84 -3.04 -18.21
CA LEU A 27 1.59 -1.89 -19.08
C LEU A 27 0.13 -1.85 -19.51
N GLY A 28 -0.45 -2.98 -19.95
CA GLY A 28 -1.85 -3.05 -20.39
C GLY A 28 -2.86 -2.60 -19.32
N VAL A 29 -2.60 -2.89 -18.04
CA VAL A 29 -3.46 -2.46 -16.93
C VAL A 29 -3.25 -1.00 -16.54
N VAL A 30 -2.02 -0.50 -16.62
CA VAL A 30 -1.68 0.87 -16.18
C VAL A 30 -1.98 1.92 -17.27
N LEU A 31 -1.72 1.61 -18.54
CA LEU A 31 -1.89 2.53 -19.67
C LEU A 31 -3.27 3.19 -19.75
N PRO A 32 -4.41 2.47 -19.66
CA PRO A 32 -5.72 3.08 -19.83
C PRO A 32 -6.02 4.11 -18.74
N SER A 33 -5.71 3.79 -17.48
CA SER A 33 -5.88 4.72 -16.36
C SER A 33 -4.98 5.95 -16.51
N PHE A 34 -3.74 5.74 -16.95
CA PHE A 34 -2.79 6.82 -17.21
C PHE A 34 -3.28 7.78 -18.30
N LEU A 35 -3.77 7.25 -19.42
CA LEU A 35 -4.32 8.05 -20.51
C LEU A 35 -5.56 8.85 -20.08
N ILE A 36 -6.48 8.21 -19.34
CA ILE A 36 -7.68 8.88 -18.82
C ILE A 36 -7.29 10.05 -17.92
N ILE A 37 -6.36 9.84 -16.98
CA ILE A 37 -5.90 10.91 -16.08
C ILE A 37 -5.24 12.05 -16.86
N LEU A 38 -4.41 11.76 -17.87
CA LEU A 38 -3.80 12.81 -18.70
C LEU A 38 -4.83 13.65 -19.44
N ILE A 39 -5.86 13.00 -20.01
CA ILE A 39 -6.96 13.69 -20.68
C ILE A 39 -7.69 14.59 -19.68
N ILE A 40 -8.10 14.05 -18.54
CA ILE A 40 -8.80 14.81 -17.50
C ILE A 40 -7.93 15.98 -17.02
N ALA A 41 -6.65 15.75 -16.74
CA ALA A 41 -5.72 16.77 -16.27
C ALA A 41 -5.62 17.93 -17.26
N ARG A 42 -5.55 17.67 -18.56
CA ARG A 42 -5.50 18.70 -19.60
C ARG A 42 -6.72 19.62 -19.55
N PHE A 43 -7.92 19.07 -19.35
CA PHE A 43 -9.14 19.87 -19.27
C PHE A 43 -9.28 20.59 -17.93
N VAL A 44 -8.95 19.91 -16.83
CA VAL A 44 -9.18 20.42 -15.48
C VAL A 44 -8.12 21.43 -15.03
N TYR A 45 -6.93 21.43 -15.64
CA TYR A 45 -5.85 22.35 -15.27
C TYR A 45 -6.29 23.82 -15.27
N ASN A 46 -7.06 24.22 -16.28
CA ASN A 46 -7.57 25.60 -16.42
C ASN A 46 -8.67 25.93 -15.40
N PHE A 47 -9.32 24.93 -14.81
CA PHE A 47 -10.40 25.11 -13.83
C PHE A 47 -9.92 25.00 -12.38
N LEU A 48 -8.66 24.63 -12.14
CA LEU A 48 -8.07 24.57 -10.79
C LEU A 48 -7.94 25.96 -10.12
N GLU A 49 -8.06 27.04 -10.88
CA GLU A 49 -8.10 28.41 -10.34
C GLU A 49 -9.37 28.67 -9.52
N TYR A 50 -10.46 27.95 -9.79
CA TYR A 50 -11.70 28.08 -9.02
C TYR A 50 -11.60 27.35 -7.68
N ARG A 51 -11.83 28.09 -6.58
CA ARG A 51 -11.75 27.60 -5.20
C ARG A 51 -12.57 26.33 -4.96
N THR A 52 -13.76 26.21 -5.56
CA THR A 52 -14.64 25.05 -5.41
C THR A 52 -14.03 23.77 -5.97
N ILE A 53 -13.37 23.86 -7.14
CA ILE A 53 -12.76 22.70 -7.80
C ILE A 53 -11.51 22.27 -7.03
N ARG A 54 -10.69 23.23 -6.60
CA ARG A 54 -9.54 22.96 -5.73
C ARG A 54 -9.96 22.28 -4.42
N ALA A 55 -11.03 22.73 -3.78
CA ALA A 55 -11.57 22.11 -2.57
C ALA A 55 -12.05 20.66 -2.83
N GLY A 56 -12.63 20.38 -4.00
CA GLY A 56 -12.97 19.02 -4.42
C GLY A 56 -11.76 18.09 -4.48
N PHE A 57 -10.65 18.54 -5.07
CA PHE A 57 -9.39 17.78 -5.11
C PHE A 57 -8.78 17.56 -3.72
N GLU A 58 -8.90 18.53 -2.82
CA GLU A 58 -8.50 18.36 -1.41
C GLU A 58 -9.36 17.29 -0.71
N GLY A 59 -10.66 17.23 -1.00
CA GLY A 59 -11.55 16.15 -0.56
C GLY A 59 -11.10 14.79 -1.07
N VAL A 60 -10.76 14.67 -2.37
CA VAL A 60 -10.23 13.41 -2.95
C VAL A 60 -8.95 12.98 -2.23
N LYS A 61 -8.03 13.90 -1.95
CA LYS A 61 -6.81 13.60 -1.17
C LYS A 61 -7.15 13.04 0.21
N ALA A 62 -8.10 13.64 0.92
CA ALA A 62 -8.53 13.15 2.23
C ALA A 62 -9.14 11.74 2.16
N VAL A 63 -9.97 11.46 1.14
CA VAL A 63 -10.53 10.12 0.89
C VAL A 63 -9.44 9.09 0.64
N VAL A 64 -8.43 9.42 -0.17
CA VAL A 64 -7.29 8.52 -0.43
C VAL A 64 -6.55 8.17 0.86
N VAL A 65 -6.32 9.15 1.75
CA VAL A 65 -5.72 8.89 3.06
C VAL A 65 -6.58 7.95 3.90
N GLY A 66 -7.91 8.16 3.92
CA GLY A 66 -8.85 7.27 4.61
C GLY A 66 -8.86 5.85 4.06
N LEU A 67 -8.79 5.69 2.73
CA LEU A 67 -8.71 4.38 2.08
C LEU A 67 -7.41 3.65 2.42
N ILE A 68 -6.27 4.35 2.43
CA ILE A 68 -4.98 3.77 2.84
C ILE A 68 -5.06 3.32 4.30
N PHE A 69 -5.62 4.17 5.18
CA PHE A 69 -5.79 3.85 6.59
C PHE A 69 -6.67 2.61 6.81
N ALA A 70 -7.80 2.51 6.10
CA ALA A 70 -8.68 1.35 6.16
C ALA A 70 -7.97 0.06 5.72
N VAL A 71 -7.14 0.12 4.67
CA VAL A 71 -6.33 -1.03 4.22
C VAL A 71 -5.33 -1.45 5.30
N VAL A 72 -4.66 -0.49 5.94
CA VAL A 72 -3.73 -0.76 7.05
C VAL A 72 -4.47 -1.45 8.20
N LEU A 73 -5.63 -0.96 8.61
CA LEU A 73 -6.43 -1.59 9.68
C LEU A 73 -6.82 -3.03 9.34
N ASN A 74 -7.30 -3.28 8.11
CA ASN A 74 -7.63 -4.63 7.65
C ASN A 74 -6.42 -5.57 7.67
N LEU A 75 -5.24 -5.07 7.27
CA LEU A 75 -4.00 -5.86 7.29
C LEU A 75 -3.53 -6.13 8.72
N LEU A 76 -3.67 -5.18 9.64
CA LEU A 76 -3.33 -5.37 11.05
C LEU A 76 -4.24 -6.43 11.70
N GLU A 77 -5.55 -6.33 11.50
CA GLU A 77 -6.50 -7.32 12.02
C GLU A 77 -6.18 -8.74 11.54
N LYS A 78 -5.92 -8.88 10.23
CA LYS A 78 -5.65 -10.19 9.63
C LYS A 78 -4.30 -10.78 10.03
N ASN A 79 -3.24 -9.97 10.07
CA ASN A 79 -1.87 -10.47 10.27
C ASN A 79 -1.41 -10.47 11.73
N ILE A 80 -1.89 -9.53 12.55
CA ILE A 80 -1.49 -9.40 13.96
C ILE A 80 -2.50 -10.08 14.88
N PHE A 81 -3.80 -9.91 14.62
CA PHE A 81 -4.85 -10.42 15.51
C PHE A 81 -5.40 -11.79 15.10
N GLY A 82 -4.94 -12.36 13.97
CA GLY A 82 -5.25 -13.73 13.55
C GLY A 82 -6.70 -13.98 13.09
N GLY A 83 -7.46 -12.92 12.80
CA GLY A 83 -8.91 -13.01 12.60
C GLY A 83 -9.68 -13.09 13.93
N THR A 84 -11.01 -12.88 13.86
CA THR A 84 -12.02 -12.85 14.94
C THR A 84 -11.45 -12.96 16.36
N LEU A 85 -10.87 -11.88 16.89
CA LEU A 85 -10.58 -11.64 18.32
C LEU A 85 -10.15 -12.88 19.12
N ALA A 86 -9.29 -13.73 18.55
CA ALA A 86 -8.80 -14.91 19.25
C ALA A 86 -7.55 -14.51 20.05
N PHE A 87 -7.77 -13.96 21.25
CA PHE A 87 -6.74 -13.71 22.25
C PHE A 87 -6.17 -15.03 22.79
N LYS A 88 -5.46 -15.79 21.95
CA LYS A 88 -4.88 -17.07 22.38
C LYS A 88 -3.51 -16.87 23.04
N ASN A 89 -2.78 -15.79 22.72
CA ASN A 89 -1.52 -15.41 23.37
C ASN A 89 -1.40 -13.89 23.48
N ALA A 90 -1.65 -13.32 24.67
CA ALA A 90 -1.60 -11.89 24.93
C ALA A 90 -0.22 -11.26 24.64
N ASP A 91 0.86 -12.04 24.80
CA ASP A 91 2.23 -11.55 24.68
C ASP A 91 2.62 -11.20 23.23
N PHE A 92 2.20 -11.99 22.24
CA PHE A 92 2.49 -11.72 20.82
C PHE A 92 1.69 -10.54 20.28
N VAL A 93 0.44 -10.39 20.73
CA VAL A 93 -0.40 -9.25 20.36
C VAL A 93 0.14 -7.95 20.96
N ALA A 94 0.56 -7.98 22.23
CA ALA A 94 1.20 -6.85 22.89
C ALA A 94 2.52 -6.45 22.21
N LEU A 95 3.35 -7.43 21.80
CA LEU A 95 4.58 -7.20 21.04
C LEU A 95 4.29 -6.56 19.67
N GLY A 96 3.27 -7.06 18.95
CA GLY A 96 2.86 -6.52 17.64
C GLY A 96 2.37 -5.07 17.72
N ILE A 97 1.55 -4.75 18.72
CA ILE A 97 1.08 -3.38 19.00
C ILE A 97 2.26 -2.48 19.38
N MET A 98 3.17 -2.96 20.23
CA MET A 98 4.37 -2.23 20.64
C MET A 98 5.27 -1.88 19.45
N LEU A 99 5.52 -2.84 18.56
CA LEU A 99 6.29 -2.64 17.33
C LEU A 99 5.60 -1.65 16.38
N PHE A 100 4.28 -1.76 16.22
CA PHE A 100 3.51 -0.83 15.36
C PHE A 100 3.62 0.62 15.87
N VAL A 101 3.46 0.83 17.17
CA VAL A 101 3.59 2.15 17.81
C VAL A 101 5.03 2.68 17.72
N LEU A 102 6.03 1.81 17.90
CA LEU A 102 7.45 2.16 17.77
C LEU A 102 7.77 2.63 16.35
N VAL A 103 7.33 1.88 15.33
CA VAL A 103 7.55 2.21 13.91
C VAL A 103 6.86 3.53 13.57
N LEU A 104 5.61 3.74 13.97
CA LEU A 104 4.92 5.02 13.77
C LEU A 104 5.73 6.18 14.35
N LYS A 105 6.20 6.06 15.60
CA LYS A 105 7.00 7.10 16.26
C LYS A 105 8.32 7.38 15.53
N LEU A 106 8.96 6.34 14.97
CA LEU A 106 10.19 6.46 14.19
C LEU A 106 9.96 7.13 12.83
N VAL A 107 8.84 6.82 12.16
CA VAL A 107 8.43 7.45 10.89
C VAL A 107 8.17 8.94 11.09
N PHE A 108 7.41 9.31 12.13
CA PHE A 108 7.11 10.71 12.41
C PHE A 108 8.34 11.53 12.84
N LYS A 109 9.32 10.91 13.53
CA LYS A 109 10.52 11.64 14.01
C LYS A 109 11.67 11.71 13.01
N LYS A 110 11.94 10.65 12.23
CA LYS A 110 13.17 10.56 11.43
C LYS A 110 13.02 10.87 9.93
N LYS A 111 11.82 11.22 9.44
CA LYS A 111 11.55 11.45 8.00
C LYS A 111 12.20 10.37 7.11
N LEU A 112 12.18 9.12 7.58
CA LEU A 112 12.76 8.00 6.83
C LEU A 112 11.97 7.83 5.52
N SER A 113 12.70 7.59 4.42
CA SER A 113 12.05 7.32 3.15
C SER A 113 11.23 6.04 3.25
N ALA A 114 10.03 6.04 2.65
CA ALA A 114 9.16 4.87 2.63
C ALA A 114 9.88 3.62 2.07
N ILE A 115 10.78 3.82 1.11
CA ILE A 115 11.61 2.77 0.51
C ILE A 115 12.51 2.12 1.56
N ALA A 116 13.21 2.91 2.38
CA ALA A 116 14.09 2.37 3.41
C ALA A 116 13.32 1.54 4.44
N ILE A 117 12.12 1.99 4.83
CA ILE A 117 11.25 1.26 5.77
C ILE A 117 10.83 -0.10 5.17
N ILE A 118 10.42 -0.11 3.90
CA ILE A 118 10.03 -1.35 3.20
C ILE A 118 11.22 -2.33 3.17
N VAL A 119 12.41 -1.87 2.77
CA VAL A 119 13.60 -2.73 2.68
C VAL A 119 14.01 -3.27 4.05
N ILE A 120 14.10 -2.43 5.08
CA ILE A 120 14.46 -2.86 6.45
C ILE A 120 13.45 -3.87 6.98
N SER A 121 12.14 -3.61 6.81
CA SER A 121 11.09 -4.54 7.24
C SER A 121 11.15 -5.88 6.52
N GLY A 122 11.44 -5.88 5.21
CA GLY A 122 11.60 -7.11 4.42
C GLY A 122 12.82 -7.93 4.86
N ILE A 123 13.96 -7.28 5.10
CA ILE A 123 15.17 -7.95 5.60
C ILE A 123 14.93 -8.53 7.00
N LEU A 124 14.35 -7.76 7.91
CA LEU A 124 14.01 -8.24 9.26
C LEU A 124 13.05 -9.42 9.20
N GLY A 125 12.04 -9.38 8.31
CA GLY A 125 11.11 -10.49 8.09
C GLY A 125 11.80 -11.76 7.59
N LEU A 126 12.72 -11.65 6.63
CA LEU A 126 13.51 -12.80 6.13
C LEU A 126 14.36 -13.44 7.23
N ILE A 127 15.02 -12.62 8.06
CA ILE A 127 15.82 -13.11 9.18
C ILE A 127 14.93 -13.83 10.19
N PHE A 128 13.78 -13.24 10.54
CA PHE A 128 12.86 -13.83 11.52
C PHE A 128 12.26 -15.15 11.04
N TYR A 129 11.85 -15.23 9.77
CA TYR A 129 11.33 -16.46 9.16
C TYR A 129 12.41 -17.56 9.06
N GLY A 130 13.67 -17.19 8.80
CA GLY A 130 14.78 -18.13 8.80
C GLY A 130 15.17 -18.65 10.19
N MET A 131 14.96 -17.88 11.25
CA MET A 131 15.31 -18.25 12.62
C MET A 131 14.22 -19.04 13.36
N PHE A 132 12.95 -18.76 13.07
CA PHE A 132 11.80 -19.48 13.61
C PHE A 132 10.96 -20.04 12.45
N PRO A 133 11.31 -21.22 11.90
CA PRO A 133 10.41 -21.94 11.02
C PRO A 133 9.21 -22.40 11.85
N LEU A 134 8.09 -21.67 11.74
CA LEU A 134 6.78 -22.16 12.15
C LEU A 134 6.30 -23.23 11.17
#